data_AF-A0A6P6G286-F1
#
_entry.id   AF-A0A6P6G286-F1
#
_cell.length_a   1.000
_cell.length_b   1.000
_cell.length_c   1.000
_cell.angle_alpha   90.00
_cell.angle_beta   90.00
_cell.angle_gamma   90.00
#
_symmetry.space_group_name_H-M   'P 1'
#
loop_
_entity.id
_entity.type
_entity.pdbx_description
1 polymer ?
#
loop_
_entity_poly.entity_id
_entity_poly.type
_entity_poly.pdbx_seq_one_letter_code
_entity_poly.pdbx_strand_id
1 'polypeptide(L)'
;MTKRARFEKVYYGNYSGCKVEQYKESQCGIPIGDLFFIWIIVLSNSLPISSLFPFLYFMIRDFNIAKRQEDISFYGGFVGSSFMLGRALTAVYWGIIADRYGRKPVIIIGTISVVIFNTLFGLSVNFWMAIVTRFLLGSLNGLLGPIKAYASEVFRDEYQALGVSTVSTAWGIGLIVGPAIGGYLAQPAEKHPNIFSKNSLFGRFPYFLPCLCISLIAMGVTIVTIWLPETLHKHNENSGSTADSEEVLQTASYVSDTNKTNQKPEAEKTSKKSLLRNWPLMSSILVYCVFSLHDMAYTEIFSLWATSPRNLGGLSYTSENVGQVLAISGFSLLIFQSFLYPPMERMFGVIMTSRIAGVLSIPLLTSYPYIALLSGFSLSLLINLASLTKNVLATSIMTGLFLLQNRAVDQHQRGAANGLAMTLMSLFKAVGPAAGGAILSWAQRRQDASILPGDQIVFFILNVIEAIGVLMTFKPFLTTA
;
A
#
# COMPACT_ATOMS: atom_id res chain seq x y z
N MET A 1 -29.23 32.34 25.76
CA MET A 1 -28.53 32.84 24.56
C MET A 1 -27.06 33.05 24.92
N THR A 2 -26.22 32.05 24.66
CA THR A 2 -24.80 32.10 25.01
C THR A 2 -24.02 32.34 23.72
N LYS A 3 -23.57 33.59 23.51
CA LYS A 3 -22.68 33.95 22.40
C LYS A 3 -21.35 33.22 22.60
N ARG A 4 -21.10 32.16 21.83
CA ARG A 4 -19.74 31.64 21.62
C ARG A 4 -18.96 32.76 20.94
N ALA A 5 -17.98 33.33 21.62
CA ALA A 5 -16.96 34.16 21.01
C ALA A 5 -16.27 33.31 19.93
N ARG A 6 -16.54 33.65 18.66
CA ARG A 6 -15.82 33.09 17.52
C ARG A 6 -14.48 33.82 17.53
N PHE A 7 -13.41 33.16 17.97
CA PHE A 7 -12.07 33.63 17.68
C PHE A 7 -11.98 33.76 16.15
N GLU A 8 -11.90 34.98 15.63
CA GLU A 8 -11.63 35.20 14.21
C GLU A 8 -10.21 34.67 13.95
N LYS A 9 -10.13 33.53 13.24
CA LYS A 9 -8.84 33.03 12.74
C LYS A 9 -8.28 34.10 11.79
N VAL A 10 -7.17 34.71 12.17
CA VAL A 10 -6.46 35.67 11.33
C VAL A 10 -5.75 34.92 10.21
N TYR A 11 -6.30 35.00 9.00
CA TYR A 11 -5.71 34.38 7.82
C TYR A 11 -4.72 35.33 7.14
N TYR A 12 -3.44 34.98 7.16
CA TYR A 12 -2.41 35.71 6.43
C TYR A 12 -2.41 35.32 4.94
N GLY A 13 -2.83 36.24 4.06
CA GLY A 13 -3.05 35.99 2.62
C GLY A 13 -1.84 35.56 1.78
N ASN A 14 -0.62 35.62 2.36
CA ASN A 14 0.62 35.24 1.67
C ASN A 14 0.99 33.75 1.80
N TYR A 15 0.29 32.96 2.61
CA TYR A 15 0.66 31.56 2.85
C TYR A 15 -0.33 30.58 2.22
N SER A 16 0.20 29.58 1.49
CA SER A 16 -0.59 28.58 0.76
C SER A 16 -1.52 27.77 1.67
N GLY A 17 -1.06 27.36 2.86
CA GLY A 17 -1.89 26.64 3.84
C GLY A 17 -3.09 27.46 4.33
N CYS A 18 -2.91 28.77 4.58
CA CYS A 18 -4.01 29.65 5.01
C CYS A 18 -5.08 29.81 3.92
N LYS A 19 -4.70 29.79 2.63
CA LYS A 19 -5.66 29.80 1.52
C LYS A 19 -6.46 28.52 1.44
N VAL A 20 -5.85 27.37 1.74
CA VAL A 20 -6.56 26.08 1.82
C VAL A 20 -7.55 26.08 2.97
N GLU A 21 -7.22 26.65 4.13
CA GLU A 21 -8.19 26.78 5.24
C GLU A 21 -9.34 27.73 4.91
N GLN A 22 -9.08 28.88 4.27
CA GLN A 22 -10.15 29.76 3.79
C GLN A 22 -11.03 29.07 2.73
N TYR A 23 -10.44 28.29 1.83
CA TYR A 23 -11.18 27.48 0.85
C TYR A 23 -12.02 26.40 1.54
N LYS A 24 -11.47 25.72 2.55
CA LYS A 24 -12.22 24.77 3.37
C LYS A 24 -13.42 25.45 4.01
N GLU A 25 -13.26 26.60 4.64
CA GLU A 25 -14.35 27.28 5.36
C GLU A 25 -15.43 27.87 4.44
N SER A 26 -15.10 28.16 3.19
CA SER A 26 -16.04 28.66 2.18
C SER A 26 -16.79 27.56 1.41
N GLN A 27 -16.23 26.36 1.29
CA GLN A 27 -16.90 25.24 0.61
C GLN A 27 -17.94 24.52 1.50
N CYS A 28 -19.22 24.79 1.27
CA CYS A 28 -20.33 23.98 1.77
C CYS A 28 -20.70 22.90 0.73
N GLY A 29 -19.92 21.82 0.64
CA GLY A 29 -20.20 20.68 -0.24
C GLY A 29 -19.12 19.59 -0.18
N ILE A 30 -19.41 18.41 -0.75
CA ILE A 30 -18.43 17.32 -0.89
C ILE A 30 -17.42 17.73 -1.98
N PRO A 31 -16.10 17.79 -1.70
CA PRO A 31 -15.12 18.22 -2.71
C PRO A 31 -14.78 17.06 -3.67
N ILE A 32 -15.68 16.78 -4.62
CA ILE A 32 -15.54 15.66 -5.56
C ILE A 32 -14.26 15.80 -6.41
N GLY A 33 -13.88 17.03 -6.78
CA GLY A 33 -12.64 17.29 -7.52
C GLY A 33 -11.39 16.87 -6.76
N ASP A 34 -11.28 17.25 -5.48
CA ASP A 34 -10.12 16.90 -4.64
C ASP A 34 -10.04 15.38 -4.37
N LEU A 35 -11.20 14.74 -4.18
CA LEU A 35 -11.28 13.28 -4.06
C LEU A 35 -10.77 12.60 -5.34
N PHE A 36 -11.20 13.06 -6.51
CA PHE A 36 -10.76 12.52 -7.79
C PHE A 36 -9.25 12.70 -8.02
N PHE A 37 -8.68 13.86 -7.64
CA PHE A 37 -7.23 14.09 -7.73
C PHE A 37 -6.44 13.13 -6.83
N ILE A 38 -6.83 12.98 -5.57
CA ILE A 38 -6.19 12.01 -4.66
C ILE A 38 -6.31 10.61 -5.23
N TRP A 39 -7.49 10.25 -5.77
CA TRP A 39 -7.74 8.94 -6.33
C TRP A 39 -6.81 8.64 -7.52
N ILE A 40 -6.68 9.55 -8.49
CA ILE A 40 -5.84 9.30 -9.68
C ILE A 40 -4.34 9.28 -9.34
N ILE A 41 -3.91 10.09 -8.36
CA ILE A 41 -2.53 10.10 -7.83
C ILE A 41 -2.18 8.75 -7.21
N VAL A 42 -3.03 8.23 -6.34
CA VAL A 42 -2.82 6.93 -5.69
C VAL A 42 -2.89 5.80 -6.70
N LEU A 43 -3.86 5.85 -7.62
CA LEU A 43 -4.02 4.84 -8.67
C LEU A 43 -2.73 4.73 -9.49
N SER A 44 -2.24 5.83 -10.08
CA SER A 44 -1.04 5.83 -10.92
C SER A 44 0.21 5.28 -10.22
N ASN A 45 0.34 5.48 -8.91
CA ASN A 45 1.47 4.98 -8.13
C ASN A 45 1.32 3.52 -7.70
N SER A 46 0.09 3.00 -7.65
CA SER A 46 -0.16 1.59 -7.35
C SER A 46 0.07 0.66 -8.56
N LEU A 47 -0.13 1.16 -9.79
CA LEU A 47 -0.02 0.36 -11.02
C LEU A 47 1.35 -0.32 -11.23
N PRO A 48 2.51 0.34 -11.03
CA PRO A 48 3.82 -0.31 -11.20
C PRO A 48 4.04 -1.52 -10.29
N ILE A 49 3.40 -1.51 -9.11
CA ILE A 49 3.54 -2.57 -8.11
C ILE A 49 2.78 -3.81 -8.57
N SER A 50 1.50 -3.63 -8.90
CA SER A 50 0.60 -4.76 -9.21
C SER A 50 0.75 -5.28 -10.64
N SER A 51 1.14 -4.43 -11.59
CA SER A 51 1.36 -4.86 -12.99
C SER A 51 2.54 -5.79 -13.18
N LEU A 52 3.48 -5.86 -12.23
CA LEU A 52 4.64 -6.74 -12.30
C LEU A 52 4.27 -8.22 -12.29
N PHE A 53 3.34 -8.60 -11.41
CA PHE A 53 3.09 -10.00 -11.04
C PHE A 53 2.82 -10.92 -12.25
N PRO A 54 1.99 -10.55 -13.25
CA PRO A 54 1.68 -11.44 -14.36
C PRO A 54 2.85 -11.75 -15.29
N PHE A 55 3.84 -10.86 -15.41
CA PHE A 55 4.91 -11.01 -16.40
C PHE A 55 6.31 -11.22 -15.80
N LEU A 56 6.48 -11.09 -14.48
CA LEU A 56 7.76 -11.18 -13.81
C LEU A 56 8.52 -12.48 -14.12
N TYR A 57 7.84 -13.64 -14.07
CA TYR A 57 8.46 -14.93 -14.37
C TYR A 57 9.09 -14.95 -15.77
N PHE A 58 8.33 -14.51 -16.78
CA PHE A 58 8.78 -14.44 -18.16
C PHE A 58 9.94 -13.47 -18.32
N MET A 59 9.90 -12.33 -17.65
CA MET A 59 10.97 -11.33 -17.69
C MET A 59 12.30 -11.88 -17.17
N ILE A 60 12.27 -12.61 -16.04
CA ILE A 60 13.47 -13.24 -15.48
C ILE A 60 13.97 -14.37 -16.38
N ARG A 61 13.06 -15.17 -16.95
CA ARG A 61 13.41 -16.22 -17.92
C ARG A 61 14.14 -15.61 -19.12
N ASP A 62 13.61 -14.53 -19.69
CA ASP A 62 14.14 -13.89 -20.89
C ASP A 62 15.48 -13.17 -20.64
N PHE A 63 15.78 -12.79 -19.38
CA PHE A 63 17.11 -12.32 -19.00
C PHE A 63 18.19 -13.40 -19.01
N ASN A 64 17.83 -14.68 -19.09
CA ASN A 64 18.75 -15.82 -19.14
C ASN A 64 19.78 -15.83 -17.98
N ILE A 65 19.41 -15.29 -16.81
CA ILE A 65 20.26 -15.24 -15.61
C ILE A 65 20.22 -16.55 -14.82
N ALA A 66 19.07 -17.23 -14.84
CA ALA A 66 18.85 -18.48 -14.14
C ALA A 66 19.44 -19.65 -14.95
N LYS A 67 20.39 -20.38 -14.36
CA LYS A 67 21.00 -21.56 -15.02
C LYS A 67 20.01 -22.72 -15.16
N ARG A 68 19.05 -22.80 -14.23
CA ARG A 68 18.01 -23.82 -14.21
C ARG A 68 16.63 -23.17 -14.09
N GLN A 69 15.60 -23.84 -14.59
CA GLN A 69 14.24 -23.29 -14.58
C GLN A 69 13.69 -23.12 -13.15
N GLU A 70 14.13 -23.95 -12.21
CA GLU A 70 13.74 -23.85 -10.80
C GLU A 70 14.27 -22.58 -10.12
N ASP A 71 15.30 -21.95 -10.69
CA ASP A 71 15.94 -20.78 -10.10
C ASP A 71 15.26 -19.46 -10.53
N ILE A 72 14.38 -19.51 -11.54
CA ILE A 72 13.68 -18.33 -12.06
C ILE A 72 12.88 -17.64 -10.95
N SER A 73 12.18 -18.42 -10.13
CA SER A 73 11.38 -17.91 -9.01
C SER A 73 12.23 -17.23 -7.93
N PHE A 74 13.45 -17.74 -7.68
CA PHE A 74 14.39 -17.12 -6.73
C PHE A 74 14.77 -15.70 -7.19
N TYR A 75 15.19 -15.55 -8.44
CA TYR A 75 15.52 -14.25 -9.02
C TYR A 75 14.29 -13.33 -9.14
N GLY A 76 13.12 -13.88 -9.48
CA GLY A 76 11.85 -13.16 -9.48
C GLY A 76 11.56 -12.49 -8.15
N GLY A 77 11.66 -13.25 -7.06
CA GLY A 77 11.46 -12.74 -5.70
C GLY A 77 12.36 -11.56 -5.34
N PHE A 78 13.62 -11.53 -5.79
CA PHE A 78 14.49 -10.37 -5.57
C PHE A 78 14.01 -9.13 -6.33
N VAL A 79 13.59 -9.27 -7.59
CA VAL A 79 13.01 -8.15 -8.35
C VAL A 79 11.71 -7.66 -7.70
N GLY A 80 10.82 -8.57 -7.27
CA GLY A 80 9.60 -8.22 -6.53
C GLY A 80 9.89 -7.47 -5.22
N SER A 81 10.91 -7.90 -4.47
CA SER A 81 11.31 -7.29 -3.19
C SER A 81 11.95 -5.90 -3.33
N SER A 82 12.67 -5.65 -4.43
CA SER A 82 13.52 -4.46 -4.60
C SER A 82 12.75 -3.14 -4.45
N PHE A 83 11.53 -3.06 -4.98
CA PHE A 83 10.66 -1.90 -4.84
C PHE A 83 10.29 -1.66 -3.35
N MET A 84 9.84 -2.72 -2.68
CA MET A 84 9.38 -2.62 -1.28
C MET A 84 10.54 -2.31 -0.34
N LEU A 85 11.73 -2.85 -0.62
CA LEU A 85 12.97 -2.54 0.10
C LEU A 85 13.35 -1.07 -0.05
N GLY A 86 13.37 -0.54 -1.29
CA GLY A 86 13.63 0.88 -1.53
C GLY A 86 12.66 1.77 -0.77
N ARG A 87 11.36 1.46 -0.84
CA ARG A 87 10.32 2.19 -0.10
C ARG A 87 10.51 2.10 1.42
N ALA A 88 10.85 0.93 1.95
CA ALA A 88 11.04 0.74 3.39
C ALA A 88 12.19 1.61 3.95
N LEU A 89 13.27 1.76 3.17
CA LEU A 89 14.43 2.56 3.58
C LEU A 89 14.15 4.08 3.56
N THR A 90 13.29 4.56 2.65
CA THR A 90 13.08 5.99 2.44
C THR A 90 11.71 6.51 2.90
N ALA A 91 10.75 5.65 3.28
CA ALA A 91 9.40 6.08 3.65
C ALA A 91 9.37 7.12 4.79
N VAL A 92 10.17 6.90 5.84
CA VAL A 92 10.28 7.85 6.97
C VAL A 92 10.89 9.17 6.51
N TYR A 93 11.92 9.10 5.66
CA TYR A 93 12.60 10.28 5.13
C TYR A 93 11.66 11.15 4.28
N TRP A 94 10.84 10.54 3.42
CA TRP A 94 9.83 11.25 2.63
C TRP A 94 8.71 11.86 3.47
N GLY A 95 8.32 11.21 4.58
CA GLY A 95 7.40 11.80 5.55
C GLY A 95 7.96 13.09 6.16
N ILE A 96 9.22 13.05 6.63
CA ILE A 96 9.90 14.23 7.21
C ILE A 96 10.05 15.34 6.17
N ILE A 97 10.41 15.00 4.92
CA ILE A 97 10.49 15.99 3.84
C ILE A 97 9.12 16.60 3.56
N ALA A 98 8.05 15.80 3.50
CA ALA A 98 6.71 16.29 3.23
C ALA A 98 6.23 17.26 4.32
N ASP A 99 6.58 17.00 5.58
CA ASP A 99 6.25 17.89 6.68
C ASP A 99 7.11 19.17 6.69
N ARG A 100 8.35 19.12 6.20
CA ARG A 100 9.25 20.29 6.18
C ARG A 100 9.07 21.18 4.95
N TYR A 101 8.92 20.59 3.78
CA TYR A 101 8.91 21.28 2.49
C TYR A 101 7.53 21.35 1.84
N GLY A 102 6.55 20.60 2.35
CA GLY A 102 5.19 20.54 1.84
C GLY A 102 4.89 19.22 1.15
N ARG A 103 3.60 18.90 1.03
CA ARG A 103 3.12 17.59 0.58
C ARG A 103 3.13 17.53 -0.94
N LYS A 104 2.82 18.64 -1.62
CA LYS A 104 2.76 18.72 -3.08
C LYS A 104 4.11 18.40 -3.74
N PRO A 105 5.26 19.00 -3.34
CA PRO A 105 6.56 18.67 -3.93
C PRO A 105 6.89 17.18 -3.84
N VAL A 106 6.60 16.54 -2.70
CA VAL A 106 6.86 15.11 -2.50
C VAL A 106 5.98 14.24 -3.41
N ILE A 107 4.71 14.60 -3.57
CA ILE A 107 3.80 13.91 -4.50
C ILE A 107 4.30 14.04 -5.95
N ILE A 108 4.71 15.24 -6.37
CA ILE A 108 5.24 15.49 -7.73
C ILE A 108 6.52 14.68 -7.98
N ILE A 109 7.45 14.66 -7.03
CA ILE A 109 8.67 13.84 -7.14
C ILE A 109 8.31 12.36 -7.26
N GLY A 110 7.33 11.90 -6.47
CA GLY A 110 6.81 10.54 -6.52
C GLY A 110 6.26 10.18 -7.91
N THR A 111 5.39 11.00 -8.48
CA THR A 111 4.80 10.72 -9.81
C THR A 111 5.83 10.81 -10.94
N ILE A 112 6.77 11.76 -10.88
CA ILE A 112 7.90 11.85 -11.82
C ILE A 112 8.78 10.60 -11.73
N SER A 113 9.03 10.10 -10.51
CA SER A 113 9.81 8.87 -10.33
C SER A 113 9.14 7.67 -11.01
N VAL A 114 7.80 7.58 -10.98
CA VAL A 114 7.05 6.57 -11.73
C VAL A 114 7.30 6.72 -13.23
N VAL A 115 7.16 7.93 -13.78
CA VAL A 115 7.38 8.16 -15.23
C VAL A 115 8.79 7.71 -15.65
N ILE A 116 9.82 8.09 -14.90
CA ILE A 116 11.21 7.81 -15.27
C ILE A 116 11.53 6.32 -15.05
N PHE A 117 11.43 5.84 -13.81
CA PHE A 117 11.96 4.52 -13.45
C PHE A 117 11.06 3.37 -13.90
N ASN A 118 9.75 3.56 -14.05
CA ASN A 118 8.89 2.54 -14.65
C ASN A 118 9.17 2.38 -16.15
N THR A 119 9.42 3.49 -16.86
CA THR A 119 9.83 3.45 -18.27
C THR A 119 11.19 2.75 -18.44
N LEU A 120 12.16 3.10 -17.60
CA LEU A 120 13.48 2.45 -17.60
C LEU A 120 13.40 0.96 -17.24
N PHE A 121 12.51 0.59 -16.32
CA PHE A 121 12.27 -0.81 -15.99
C PHE A 121 11.73 -1.59 -17.19
N GLY A 122 10.78 -1.03 -17.95
CA GLY A 122 10.26 -1.65 -19.17
C GLY A 122 11.30 -1.81 -20.28
N LEU A 123 12.33 -0.96 -20.29
CA LEU A 123 13.49 -1.01 -21.21
C LEU A 123 14.66 -1.84 -20.66
N SER A 124 14.48 -2.55 -19.54
CA SER A 124 15.58 -3.31 -18.95
C SER A 124 15.97 -4.51 -19.82
N VAL A 125 17.28 -4.68 -19.99
CA VAL A 125 17.89 -5.77 -20.79
C VAL A 125 18.55 -6.84 -19.94
N ASN A 126 18.76 -6.56 -18.65
CA ASN A 126 19.42 -7.47 -17.73
C ASN A 126 18.81 -7.38 -16.33
N PHE A 127 19.05 -8.42 -15.56
CA PHE A 127 18.55 -8.59 -14.20
C PHE A 127 18.91 -7.43 -13.25
N TRP A 128 20.16 -6.97 -13.29
CA TRP A 128 20.64 -5.92 -12.39
C TRP A 128 19.98 -4.56 -12.68
N MET A 129 19.79 -4.23 -13.95
CA MET A 129 19.07 -3.04 -14.37
C MET A 129 17.61 -3.07 -13.89
N ALA A 130 16.96 -4.23 -13.94
CA ALA A 130 15.61 -4.42 -13.41
C ALA A 130 15.55 -4.19 -11.89
N ILE A 131 16.51 -4.74 -11.13
CA ILE A 131 16.61 -4.49 -9.67
C ILE A 131 16.84 -3.01 -9.37
N VAL A 132 17.84 -2.39 -10.00
CA VAL A 132 18.23 -1.01 -9.70
C VAL A 132 17.09 -0.04 -10.03
N THR A 133 16.47 -0.18 -11.20
CA THR A 133 15.33 0.68 -11.59
C THR A 133 14.15 0.52 -10.65
N ARG A 134 13.83 -0.70 -10.21
CA ARG A 134 12.76 -0.94 -9.23
C ARG A 134 13.09 -0.45 -7.83
N PHE A 135 14.32 -0.64 -7.39
CA PHE A 135 14.78 -0.12 -6.11
C PHE A 135 14.73 1.41 -6.08
N LEU A 136 15.19 2.08 -7.15
CA LEU A 136 15.12 3.53 -7.28
C LEU A 136 13.68 4.03 -7.36
N LEU A 137 12.82 3.33 -8.11
CA LEU A 137 11.39 3.61 -8.15
C LEU A 137 10.78 3.54 -6.75
N GLY A 138 11.03 2.47 -5.99
CA GLY A 138 10.55 2.35 -4.61
C GLY A 138 11.12 3.40 -3.67
N SER A 139 12.42 3.70 -3.80
CA SER A 139 13.14 4.66 -2.96
C SER A 139 12.67 6.10 -3.15
N LEU A 140 12.29 6.47 -4.37
CA LEU A 140 11.85 7.83 -4.70
C LEU A 140 10.32 7.97 -4.66
N ASN A 141 9.58 6.86 -4.56
CA ASN A 141 8.13 6.82 -4.47
C ASN A 141 7.64 6.71 -3.02
N GLY A 142 7.82 7.79 -2.26
CA GLY A 142 7.37 7.92 -0.87
C GLY A 142 5.90 8.33 -0.71
N LEU A 143 5.03 8.11 -1.69
CA LEU A 143 3.70 8.77 -1.77
C LEU A 143 2.73 8.41 -0.63
N LEU A 144 2.70 7.15 -0.17
CA LEU A 144 1.59 6.64 0.65
C LEU A 144 1.40 7.35 2.00
N GLY A 145 2.47 7.84 2.62
CA GLY A 145 2.39 8.64 3.85
C GLY A 145 1.88 10.06 3.58
N PRO A 146 2.62 10.85 2.79
CA PRO A 146 2.25 12.21 2.41
C PRO A 146 0.85 12.34 1.82
N ILE A 147 0.39 11.41 0.97
CA ILE A 147 -0.94 11.50 0.36
C ILE A 147 -2.07 11.26 1.37
N LYS A 148 -1.85 10.41 2.38
CA LYS A 148 -2.82 10.20 3.46
C LYS A 148 -2.89 11.42 4.37
N ALA A 149 -1.74 12.03 4.69
CA ALA A 149 -1.69 13.29 5.42
C ALA A 149 -2.40 14.40 4.63
N TYR A 150 -2.07 14.55 3.34
CA TYR A 150 -2.74 15.47 2.42
C TYR A 150 -4.26 15.23 2.38
N ALA A 151 -4.71 13.98 2.25
CA ALA A 151 -6.12 13.61 2.28
C ALA A 151 -6.81 13.87 3.63
N SER A 152 -6.10 13.99 4.74
CA SER A 152 -6.67 14.47 6.00
C SER A 152 -6.63 15.99 6.13
N GLU A 153 -5.66 16.63 5.48
CA GLU A 153 -5.40 18.07 5.57
C GLU A 153 -6.17 18.90 4.55
N VAL A 154 -6.70 18.34 3.46
CA VAL A 154 -7.49 19.12 2.49
C VAL A 154 -8.97 19.20 2.88
N PHE A 155 -9.48 18.15 3.51
CA PHE A 155 -10.91 18.06 3.81
C PHE A 155 -11.23 18.66 5.19
N ARG A 156 -12.48 19.11 5.36
CA ARG A 156 -13.05 19.40 6.69
C ARG A 156 -13.11 18.12 7.52
N ASP A 157 -13.15 18.25 8.84
CA ASP A 157 -13.21 17.12 9.78
C ASP A 157 -14.35 16.14 9.45
N GLU A 158 -15.49 16.64 8.97
CA GLU A 158 -16.65 15.86 8.51
C GLU A 158 -16.33 14.91 7.33
N TYR A 159 -15.41 15.30 6.44
CA TYR A 159 -15.07 14.58 5.21
C TYR A 159 -13.67 13.94 5.23
N GLN A 160 -12.90 14.05 6.31
CA GLN A 160 -11.57 13.43 6.44
C GLN A 160 -11.61 11.91 6.23
N ALA A 161 -12.62 11.25 6.80
CA ALA A 161 -12.80 9.81 6.63
C ALA A 161 -13.00 9.43 5.15
N LEU A 162 -13.75 10.25 4.40
CA LEU A 162 -14.00 10.07 2.97
C LEU A 162 -12.70 10.24 2.14
N GLY A 163 -11.89 11.24 2.48
CA GLY A 163 -10.58 11.46 1.86
C GLY A 163 -9.64 10.27 2.06
N VAL A 164 -9.51 9.78 3.30
CA VAL A 164 -8.67 8.61 3.62
C VAL A 164 -9.22 7.32 3.00
N SER A 165 -10.53 7.14 2.93
CA SER A 165 -11.12 5.98 2.25
C SER A 165 -10.83 5.99 0.75
N THR A 166 -10.78 7.17 0.11
CA THR A 166 -10.51 7.33 -1.32
C THR A 166 -9.10 6.85 -1.70
N VAL A 167 -8.11 7.05 -0.81
CA VAL A 167 -6.77 6.46 -0.97
C VAL A 167 -6.84 4.93 -1.01
N SER A 168 -7.67 4.33 -0.16
CA SER A 168 -7.81 2.88 -0.07
C SER A 168 -8.56 2.30 -1.28
N THR A 169 -9.59 2.98 -1.77
CA THR A 169 -10.33 2.55 -2.97
C THR A 169 -9.48 2.66 -4.23
N ALA A 170 -8.69 3.73 -4.38
CA ALA A 170 -7.75 3.88 -5.48
C ALA A 170 -6.71 2.76 -5.52
N TRP A 171 -6.17 2.39 -4.35
CA TRP A 171 -5.26 1.24 -4.23
C TRP A 171 -5.94 -0.07 -4.65
N GLY A 172 -7.18 -0.31 -4.20
CA GLY A 172 -7.96 -1.49 -4.60
C GLY A 172 -8.18 -1.58 -6.11
N ILE A 173 -8.50 -0.46 -6.77
CA ILE A 173 -8.63 -0.40 -8.24
C ILE A 173 -7.28 -0.67 -8.92
N GLY A 174 -6.17 -0.21 -8.35
CA GLY A 174 -4.82 -0.51 -8.82
C GLY A 174 -4.49 -2.00 -8.83
N LEU A 175 -5.06 -2.78 -7.90
CA LEU A 175 -4.93 -4.24 -7.88
C LEU A 175 -5.74 -4.94 -8.98
N ILE A 176 -6.69 -4.25 -9.61
CA ILE A 176 -7.47 -4.77 -10.75
C ILE A 176 -6.78 -4.36 -12.06
N VAL A 177 -6.58 -3.06 -12.22
CA VAL A 177 -6.11 -2.46 -13.47
C VAL A 177 -4.65 -2.83 -13.72
N GLY A 178 -3.82 -2.90 -12.67
CA GLY A 178 -2.41 -3.22 -12.81
C GLY A 178 -2.17 -4.61 -13.40
N PRO A 179 -2.67 -5.71 -12.80
CA PRO A 179 -2.51 -7.05 -13.35
C PRO A 179 -3.17 -7.22 -14.72
N ALA A 180 -4.28 -6.52 -15.01
CA ALA A 180 -4.86 -6.51 -16.35
C ALA A 180 -3.89 -5.89 -17.38
N ILE A 181 -3.35 -4.70 -17.10
CA ILE A 181 -2.36 -4.05 -17.97
C ILE A 181 -1.11 -4.93 -18.13
N GLY A 182 -0.56 -5.43 -17.02
CA GLY A 182 0.64 -6.27 -17.03
C GLY A 182 0.44 -7.59 -17.76
N GLY A 183 -0.70 -8.24 -17.56
CA GLY A 183 -1.01 -9.54 -18.16
C GLY A 183 -1.26 -9.45 -19.65
N TYR A 184 -2.15 -8.56 -20.09
CA TYR A 184 -2.54 -8.46 -21.50
C TYR A 184 -1.47 -7.80 -22.38
N LEU A 185 -0.78 -6.77 -21.89
CA LEU A 185 0.17 -6.02 -22.72
C LEU A 185 1.60 -6.58 -22.72
N ALA A 186 1.94 -7.51 -21.83
CA ALA A 186 3.25 -8.17 -21.84
C ALA A 186 3.42 -9.07 -23.08
N GLN A 187 4.65 -9.11 -23.61
CA GLN A 187 5.05 -9.90 -24.78
C GLN A 187 4.17 -9.65 -26.04
N PRO A 188 3.98 -8.38 -26.46
CA PRO A 188 3.05 -8.03 -27.54
C PRO A 188 3.46 -8.61 -28.90
N ALA A 189 4.77 -8.74 -29.16
CA ALA A 189 5.29 -9.33 -30.41
C ALA A 189 5.06 -10.85 -30.51
N GLU A 190 4.88 -11.55 -29.39
CA GLU A 190 4.54 -12.97 -29.39
C GLU A 190 3.03 -13.19 -29.53
N LYS A 191 2.23 -12.37 -28.85
CA LYS A 191 0.76 -12.50 -28.82
C LYS A 191 0.05 -11.92 -30.03
N HIS A 192 0.55 -10.80 -30.54
CA HIS A 192 -0.05 -10.07 -31.66
C HIS A 192 0.99 -9.84 -32.78
N PRO A 193 1.50 -10.90 -33.41
CA PRO A 193 2.55 -10.81 -34.42
C PRO A 193 2.14 -10.00 -35.67
N ASN A 194 0.83 -9.90 -35.94
CA ASN A 194 0.27 -9.10 -37.03
C ASN A 194 0.39 -7.58 -36.80
N ILE A 195 0.46 -7.15 -35.54
CA ILE A 195 0.52 -5.73 -35.13
C ILE A 195 1.95 -5.36 -34.74
N PHE A 196 2.63 -6.26 -34.02
CA PHE A 196 3.98 -6.03 -33.51
C PHE A 196 4.96 -7.03 -34.11
N SER A 197 5.85 -6.53 -34.98
CA SER A 197 6.95 -7.34 -35.52
C SER A 197 7.98 -7.68 -34.44
N LYS A 198 8.61 -8.86 -34.53
CA LYS A 198 9.72 -9.27 -33.66
C LYS A 198 10.94 -8.34 -33.76
N ASN A 199 11.12 -7.66 -34.90
CA ASN A 199 12.21 -6.69 -35.10
C ASN A 199 11.86 -5.28 -34.59
N SER A 200 10.65 -5.06 -34.08
CA SER A 200 10.23 -3.78 -33.52
C SER A 200 10.82 -3.53 -32.12
N LEU A 201 10.69 -2.30 -31.63
CA LEU A 201 11.02 -1.93 -30.25
C LEU A 201 10.38 -2.89 -29.23
N PHE A 202 9.13 -3.28 -29.46
CA PHE A 202 8.37 -4.16 -28.56
C PHE A 202 8.74 -5.64 -28.69
N GLY A 203 9.41 -6.03 -29.76
CA GLY A 203 10.07 -7.34 -29.87
C GLY A 203 11.40 -7.38 -29.11
N ARG A 204 12.17 -6.27 -29.16
CA ARG A 204 13.42 -6.13 -28.38
C ARG A 204 13.17 -5.97 -26.88
N PHE A 205 12.08 -5.30 -26.51
CA PHE A 205 11.68 -5.08 -25.11
C PHE A 205 10.25 -5.58 -24.86
N PRO A 206 10.07 -6.89 -24.60
CA PRO A 206 8.75 -7.52 -24.48
C PRO A 206 7.87 -6.96 -23.34
N TYR A 207 8.49 -6.35 -22.34
CA TYR A 207 7.83 -5.81 -21.14
C TYR A 207 7.70 -4.28 -21.17
N PHE A 208 8.11 -3.64 -22.28
CA PHE A 208 8.08 -2.19 -22.39
C PHE A 208 6.65 -1.64 -22.52
N LEU A 209 5.78 -2.29 -23.29
CA LEU A 209 4.42 -1.81 -23.53
C LEU A 209 3.58 -1.61 -22.25
N PRO A 210 3.46 -2.59 -21.32
CA PRO A 210 2.72 -2.36 -20.07
C PRO A 210 3.34 -1.22 -19.24
N CYS A 211 4.67 -1.13 -19.21
CA CYS A 211 5.36 -0.07 -18.48
C CYS A 211 5.11 1.31 -19.10
N LEU A 212 5.14 1.41 -20.44
CA LEU A 212 4.89 2.64 -21.18
C LEU A 212 3.47 3.15 -20.92
N CYS A 213 2.45 2.28 -20.97
CA CYS A 213 1.07 2.66 -20.67
C CYS A 213 0.93 3.25 -19.26
N ILE A 214 1.54 2.61 -18.25
CA ILE A 214 1.53 3.12 -16.87
C ILE A 214 2.28 4.45 -16.76
N SER A 215 3.42 4.59 -17.44
CA SER A 215 4.20 5.82 -17.43
C SER A 215 3.45 6.98 -18.11
N LEU A 216 2.69 6.73 -19.17
CA LEU A 216 1.84 7.75 -19.82
C LEU A 216 0.70 8.20 -18.90
N ILE A 217 0.05 7.27 -18.19
CA ILE A 217 -0.94 7.60 -17.16
C ILE A 217 -0.29 8.45 -16.05
N ALA A 218 0.87 8.04 -15.55
CA ALA A 218 1.61 8.77 -14.52
C ALA A 218 2.07 10.16 -14.99
N MET A 219 2.39 10.32 -16.27
CA MET A 219 2.73 11.62 -16.87
C MET A 219 1.53 12.56 -16.87
N GLY A 220 0.36 12.08 -17.32
CA GLY A 220 -0.89 12.85 -17.22
C GLY A 220 -1.21 13.26 -15.78
N VAL A 221 -1.06 12.34 -14.83
CA VAL A 221 -1.26 12.63 -13.40
C VAL A 221 -0.24 13.63 -12.86
N THR A 222 1.02 13.56 -13.29
CA THR A 222 2.05 14.53 -12.89
C THR A 222 1.67 15.94 -13.32
N ILE A 223 1.20 16.11 -14.57
CA ILE A 223 0.72 17.39 -15.09
C ILE A 223 -0.45 17.89 -14.22
N VAL A 224 -1.41 17.01 -13.93
CA VAL A 224 -2.56 17.32 -13.08
C VAL A 224 -2.15 17.75 -11.66
N THR A 225 -1.13 17.13 -11.09
CA THR A 225 -0.63 17.41 -9.73
C THR A 225 -0.02 18.81 -9.61
N ILE A 226 0.41 19.44 -10.72
CA ILE A 226 0.94 20.81 -10.69
C ILE A 226 -0.13 21.82 -10.21
N TRP A 227 -1.42 21.55 -10.45
CA TRP A 227 -2.51 22.40 -9.99
C TRP A 227 -2.98 22.10 -8.56
N LEU A 228 -2.43 21.07 -7.91
CA LEU A 228 -2.78 20.72 -6.54
C LEU A 228 -2.41 21.87 -5.58
N PRO A 229 -3.28 22.26 -4.64
CA PRO A 229 -2.90 23.24 -3.62
C PRO A 229 -1.89 22.64 -2.63
N GLU A 230 -1.04 23.49 -2.03
CA GLU A 230 -0.12 23.07 -0.97
C GLU A 230 -0.77 23.28 0.40
N THR A 231 -0.72 22.26 1.27
CA THR A 231 -1.38 22.25 2.59
C THR A 231 -0.46 22.67 3.72
N LEU A 232 0.84 22.85 3.48
CA LEU A 232 1.79 23.27 4.53
C LEU A 232 1.51 24.70 5.03
N HIS A 233 1.33 24.83 6.35
CA HIS A 233 1.32 26.12 7.06
C HIS A 233 2.74 26.49 7.49
N LYS A 234 3.35 27.48 6.83
CA LYS A 234 4.61 28.08 7.30
C LYS A 234 4.28 29.30 8.16
N HIS A 235 4.13 29.12 9.47
CA HIS A 235 4.31 30.24 10.39
C HIS A 235 5.81 30.46 10.56
N ASN A 236 6.32 31.58 10.04
CA ASN A 236 7.65 32.04 10.43
C ASN A 236 7.58 32.37 11.93
N GLU A 237 8.25 31.58 12.79
CA GLU A 237 8.52 31.94 14.19
C GLU A 237 9.46 33.18 14.32
N ASN A 238 9.67 33.95 13.25
CA ASN A 238 10.66 35.03 13.23
C ASN A 238 10.18 36.33 12.56
N SER A 239 8.87 36.57 12.49
CA SER A 239 8.34 37.88 12.05
C SER A 239 7.04 38.18 12.78
N GLY A 240 7.14 38.82 13.95
CA GLY A 240 5.99 39.26 14.73
C GLY A 240 6.23 39.50 16.23
N SER A 241 7.46 39.48 16.73
CA SER A 241 7.77 40.00 18.08
C SER A 241 7.80 41.53 18.06
N THR A 242 6.63 42.18 18.07
CA THR A 242 6.49 43.54 18.63
C THR A 242 5.06 44.04 18.83
N ALA A 243 4.02 43.41 18.27
CA ALA A 243 2.64 43.95 18.39
C ALA A 243 1.76 43.26 19.45
N ASP A 244 1.94 41.96 19.72
CA ASP A 244 1.09 41.23 20.69
C ASP A 244 1.65 41.23 22.13
N SER A 245 2.78 41.91 22.38
CA SER A 245 3.38 42.01 23.72
C SER A 245 3.00 43.29 24.47
N GLU A 246 2.41 44.30 23.82
CA GLU A 246 1.97 45.53 24.50
C GLU A 246 0.53 45.46 25.03
N GLU A 247 -0.38 44.72 24.40
CA GLU A 247 -1.76 44.56 24.93
C GLU A 247 -1.86 43.53 26.08
N VAL A 248 -0.94 42.57 26.16
CA VAL A 248 -0.88 41.62 27.28
C VAL A 248 -0.22 42.25 28.51
N LEU A 249 0.65 43.25 28.35
CA LEU A 249 1.30 43.95 29.47
C LEU A 249 0.43 45.03 30.13
N GLN A 250 -0.54 45.61 29.41
CA GLN A 250 -1.46 46.61 29.97
C GLN A 250 -2.65 46.00 30.73
N THR A 251 -3.03 44.76 30.42
CA THR A 251 -4.10 44.07 31.16
C THR A 251 -3.60 43.47 32.47
N ALA A 252 -2.28 43.27 32.60
CA ALA A 252 -1.65 42.70 33.79
C ALA A 252 -1.38 43.72 34.92
N SER A 253 -1.47 45.03 34.66
CA SER A 253 -1.21 46.08 35.65
C SER A 253 -2.45 46.59 36.40
N TYR A 254 -3.65 46.10 36.07
CA TYR A 254 -4.91 46.52 36.72
C TYR A 254 -5.52 45.51 37.70
N VAL A 255 -4.92 44.33 37.88
CA VAL A 255 -5.42 43.32 38.83
C VAL A 255 -4.27 42.78 39.67
N SER A 256 -3.59 43.67 40.38
CA SER A 256 -2.71 43.32 41.49
C SER A 256 -3.24 44.00 42.76
N ASP A 257 -4.28 43.43 43.33
CA ASP A 257 -4.49 43.39 44.79
C ASP A 257 -5.68 42.47 45.07
N THR A 258 -5.39 41.28 45.61
CA THR A 258 -5.98 40.70 46.83
C THR A 258 -5.86 39.16 46.79
N ASN A 259 -5.10 38.64 47.75
CA ASN A 259 -5.10 37.29 48.33
C ASN A 259 -4.56 36.07 47.57
N LYS A 260 -3.39 35.65 48.08
CA LYS A 260 -2.76 34.32 48.09
C LYS A 260 -3.76 33.16 48.13
N THR A 261 -3.69 32.29 47.11
CA THR A 261 -3.65 30.83 47.33
C THR A 261 -2.84 30.20 46.19
N ASN A 262 -1.91 29.31 46.55
CA ASN A 262 -1.00 28.62 45.63
C ASN A 262 -1.75 27.82 44.56
N GLN A 263 -1.67 28.23 43.29
CA GLN A 263 -1.77 27.34 42.13
C GLN A 263 -1.05 28.03 40.97
N LYS A 264 0.15 27.54 40.62
CA LYS A 264 0.82 27.91 39.37
C LYS A 264 -0.04 27.40 38.20
N PRO A 265 -0.20 28.17 37.11
CA PRO A 265 -0.75 27.62 35.88
C PRO A 265 0.28 26.63 35.33
N GLU A 266 -0.06 25.35 35.34
CA GLU A 266 0.65 24.33 34.58
C GLU A 266 0.56 24.71 33.11
N ALA A 267 1.65 25.24 32.57
CA ALA A 267 1.86 25.27 31.13
C ALA A 267 1.72 23.83 30.62
N GLU A 268 0.71 23.59 29.77
CA GLU A 268 0.40 22.32 29.12
C GLU A 268 1.60 21.80 28.31
N LYS A 269 2.55 21.15 29.00
CA LYS A 269 3.30 20.04 28.43
C LYS A 269 2.45 18.80 28.63
N THR A 270 1.41 18.64 27.81
CA THR A 270 0.74 17.35 27.66
C THR A 270 1.80 16.37 27.20
N SER A 271 2.27 15.55 28.14
CA SER A 271 3.21 14.46 27.90
C SER A 271 2.68 13.64 26.73
N LYS A 272 3.26 13.79 25.53
CA LYS A 272 2.93 12.98 24.36
C LYS A 272 3.23 11.53 24.76
N LYS A 273 2.20 10.79 25.19
CA LYS A 273 2.32 9.35 25.48
C LYS A 273 2.98 8.73 24.24
N SER A 274 4.17 8.16 24.44
CA SER A 274 4.92 7.55 23.35
C SER A 274 4.07 6.45 22.71
N LEU A 275 3.78 6.58 21.41
CA LEU A 275 3.01 5.59 20.65
C LEU A 275 3.62 4.19 20.73
N LEU A 276 4.96 4.13 20.79
CA LEU A 276 5.71 2.87 20.95
C LEU A 276 5.43 2.16 22.28
N ARG A 277 4.99 2.90 23.30
CA ARG A 277 4.63 2.36 24.61
C ARG A 277 3.15 1.97 24.70
N ASN A 278 2.34 2.32 23.70
CA ASN A 278 0.94 1.90 23.60
C ASN A 278 0.90 0.44 23.09
N TRP A 279 0.83 -0.51 24.03
CA TRP A 279 0.83 -1.94 23.71
C TRP A 279 -0.37 -2.40 22.84
N PRO A 280 -1.62 -1.96 23.09
CA PRO A 280 -2.74 -2.22 22.17
C PRO A 280 -2.45 -1.82 20.72
N LEU A 281 -1.87 -0.63 20.51
CA LEU A 281 -1.47 -0.19 19.18
C LEU A 281 -0.35 -1.08 18.61
N MET A 282 0.74 -1.26 19.36
CA MET A 282 1.91 -1.99 18.88
C MET A 282 1.62 -3.46 18.58
N SER A 283 0.84 -4.14 19.43
CA SER A 283 0.41 -5.51 19.17
C SER A 283 -0.43 -5.60 17.89
N SER A 284 -1.37 -4.68 17.67
CA SER A 284 -2.17 -4.63 16.43
C SER A 284 -1.32 -4.32 15.18
N ILE A 285 -0.27 -3.50 15.30
CA ILE A 285 0.68 -3.22 14.21
C ILE A 285 1.50 -4.47 13.88
N LEU A 286 1.99 -5.20 14.89
CA LEU A 286 2.79 -6.41 14.68
C LEU A 286 1.99 -7.52 14.00
N VAL A 287 0.75 -7.77 14.44
CA VAL A 287 -0.15 -8.72 13.77
C VAL A 287 -0.41 -8.31 12.32
N TYR A 288 -0.66 -7.02 12.10
CA TYR A 288 -0.85 -6.47 10.75
C TYR A 288 0.37 -6.66 9.85
N CYS A 289 1.59 -6.56 10.39
CA CYS A 289 2.82 -6.79 9.65
C CYS A 289 3.01 -8.26 9.27
N VAL A 290 2.66 -9.21 10.14
CA VAL A 290 2.72 -10.66 9.84
C VAL A 290 1.75 -11.04 8.73
N PHE A 291 0.48 -10.60 8.81
CA PHE A 291 -0.48 -10.84 7.73
C PHE A 291 -0.10 -10.12 6.43
N SER A 292 0.49 -8.93 6.52
CA SER A 292 1.00 -8.20 5.35
C SER A 292 2.16 -8.91 4.65
N LEU A 293 3.06 -9.50 5.44
CA LEU A 293 4.15 -10.34 4.94
C LEU A 293 3.57 -11.56 4.21
N HIS A 294 2.63 -12.26 4.85
CA HIS A 294 1.98 -13.44 4.28
C HIS A 294 1.23 -13.11 2.97
N ASP A 295 0.43 -12.04 2.95
CA ASP A 295 -0.33 -11.60 1.79
C ASP A 295 0.58 -11.25 0.59
N MET A 296 1.69 -10.56 0.86
CA MET A 296 2.68 -10.23 -0.18
C MET A 296 3.41 -11.48 -0.67
N ALA A 297 3.82 -12.37 0.23
CA ALA A 297 4.46 -13.63 -0.13
C ALA A 297 3.53 -14.53 -0.96
N TYR A 298 2.26 -14.65 -0.55
CA TYR A 298 1.23 -15.37 -1.30
C TYR A 298 1.08 -14.81 -2.72
N THR A 299 0.94 -13.49 -2.86
CA THR A 299 0.73 -12.86 -4.18
C THR A 299 1.92 -13.13 -5.12
N GLU A 300 3.15 -12.98 -4.61
CA GLU A 300 4.37 -13.28 -5.38
C GLU A 300 4.46 -14.77 -5.75
N ILE A 301 4.30 -15.66 -4.75
CA ILE A 301 4.34 -17.11 -4.95
C ILE A 301 3.29 -17.53 -5.96
N PHE A 302 2.05 -17.08 -5.81
CA PHE A 302 0.94 -17.46 -6.69
C PHE A 302 1.27 -17.13 -8.15
N SER A 303 1.78 -15.93 -8.44
CA SER A 303 2.10 -15.54 -9.81
C SER A 303 3.29 -16.29 -10.39
N LEU A 304 4.36 -16.50 -9.61
CA LEU A 304 5.52 -17.29 -10.05
C LEU A 304 5.17 -18.78 -10.21
N TRP A 305 4.40 -19.35 -9.29
CA TRP A 305 3.96 -20.74 -9.32
C TRP A 305 2.98 -21.01 -10.45
N ALA A 306 2.00 -20.14 -10.67
CA ALA A 306 1.03 -20.29 -11.76
C ALA A 306 1.72 -20.26 -13.14
N THR A 307 2.72 -19.39 -13.33
CA THR A 307 3.49 -19.32 -14.59
C THR A 307 4.52 -20.43 -14.75
N SER A 308 4.96 -21.04 -13.64
CA SER A 308 5.95 -22.11 -13.69
C SER A 308 5.46 -23.34 -14.47
N PRO A 309 6.36 -24.04 -15.17
CA PRO A 309 6.06 -25.27 -15.88
C PRO A 309 5.40 -26.37 -15.03
N ARG A 310 4.50 -27.14 -15.65
CA ARG A 310 3.82 -28.28 -15.00
C ARG A 310 4.75 -29.37 -14.45
N ASN A 311 5.91 -29.60 -15.08
CA ASN A 311 6.91 -30.55 -14.56
C ASN A 311 7.55 -30.10 -13.24
N LEU A 312 7.44 -28.81 -12.90
CA LEU A 312 7.89 -28.24 -11.63
C LEU A 312 6.72 -28.02 -10.64
N GLY A 313 5.55 -28.61 -10.91
CA GLY A 313 4.34 -28.45 -10.08
C GLY A 313 3.59 -27.13 -10.29
N GLY A 314 3.95 -26.34 -11.30
CA GLY A 314 3.22 -25.10 -11.66
C GLY A 314 2.05 -25.36 -12.62
N LEU A 315 1.40 -24.27 -13.09
CA LEU A 315 0.22 -24.38 -13.96
C LEU A 315 0.52 -24.16 -15.45
N SER A 316 1.73 -23.72 -15.81
CA SER A 316 2.12 -23.25 -17.14
C SER A 316 1.20 -22.13 -17.68
N TYR A 317 0.74 -21.24 -16.80
CA TYR A 317 -0.11 -20.11 -17.20
C TYR A 317 0.68 -19.06 -17.98
N THR A 318 0.03 -18.45 -18.96
CA THR A 318 0.54 -17.25 -19.63
C THR A 318 0.40 -16.03 -18.72
N SER A 319 1.07 -14.93 -19.09
CA SER A 319 0.90 -13.64 -18.41
C SER A 319 -0.55 -13.17 -18.41
N GLU A 320 -1.32 -13.47 -19.46
CA GLU A 320 -2.74 -13.14 -19.54
C GLU A 320 -3.58 -13.89 -18.51
N ASN A 321 -3.36 -15.20 -18.39
CA ASN A 321 -4.10 -16.04 -17.45
C ASN A 321 -3.88 -15.56 -16.01
N VAL A 322 -2.64 -15.24 -15.63
CA VAL A 322 -2.34 -14.70 -14.29
C VAL A 322 -2.95 -13.30 -14.11
N GLY A 323 -2.84 -12.44 -15.12
CA GLY A 323 -3.46 -11.11 -15.11
C GLY A 323 -4.98 -11.18 -14.92
N GLN A 324 -5.65 -12.12 -15.60
CA GLN A 324 -7.08 -12.37 -15.47
C GLN A 324 -7.47 -12.82 -14.06
N VAL A 325 -6.79 -13.83 -13.50
CA VAL A 325 -7.10 -14.33 -12.15
C VAL A 325 -6.94 -13.23 -11.11
N LEU A 326 -5.86 -12.45 -11.18
CA LEU A 326 -5.62 -11.34 -10.26
C LEU A 326 -6.63 -10.20 -10.45
N ALA A 327 -6.99 -9.85 -11.68
CA ALA A 327 -7.99 -8.81 -11.96
C ALA A 327 -9.41 -9.20 -11.49
N ILE A 328 -9.83 -10.45 -11.75
CA ILE A 328 -11.12 -10.99 -11.26
C ILE A 328 -11.15 -10.97 -9.73
N SER A 329 -10.06 -11.41 -9.09
CA SER A 329 -9.93 -11.39 -7.64
C SER A 329 -9.98 -9.96 -7.09
N GLY A 330 -9.31 -9.00 -7.72
CA GLY A 330 -9.38 -7.59 -7.33
C GLY A 330 -10.78 -6.97 -7.49
N PHE A 331 -11.55 -7.37 -8.50
CA PHE A 331 -12.92 -6.88 -8.69
C PHE A 331 -13.85 -7.42 -7.59
N SER A 332 -13.72 -8.70 -7.26
CA SER A 332 -14.48 -9.32 -6.16
C SER A 332 -14.23 -8.65 -4.82
N LEU A 333 -13.00 -8.19 -4.59
CA LEU A 333 -12.59 -7.44 -3.41
C LEU A 333 -13.40 -6.14 -3.26
N LEU A 334 -13.61 -5.38 -4.34
CA LEU A 334 -14.39 -4.14 -4.28
C LEU A 334 -15.85 -4.37 -3.92
N ILE A 335 -16.46 -5.43 -4.48
CA ILE A 335 -17.82 -5.83 -4.15
C ILE A 335 -17.90 -6.23 -2.67
N PHE A 336 -16.98 -7.09 -2.22
CA PHE A 336 -16.95 -7.54 -0.84
C PHE A 336 -16.78 -6.38 0.15
N GLN A 337 -15.84 -5.48 -0.09
CA GLN A 337 -15.56 -4.34 0.77
C GLN A 337 -16.75 -3.37 0.87
N SER A 338 -17.48 -3.18 -0.23
CA SER A 338 -18.59 -2.23 -0.29
C SER A 338 -19.87 -2.78 0.36
N PHE A 339 -20.17 -4.07 0.19
CA PHE A 339 -21.48 -4.63 0.55
C PHE A 339 -21.44 -5.66 1.68
N LEU A 340 -20.38 -6.46 1.78
CA LEU A 340 -20.33 -7.63 2.68
C LEU A 340 -19.51 -7.38 3.94
N TYR A 341 -18.43 -6.59 3.85
CA TYR A 341 -17.58 -6.31 5.01
C TYR A 341 -18.32 -5.52 6.12
N PRO A 342 -19.07 -4.43 5.85
CA PRO A 342 -19.77 -3.69 6.90
C PRO A 342 -20.76 -4.52 7.73
N PRO A 343 -21.65 -5.36 7.15
CA PRO A 343 -22.53 -6.21 7.96
C PRO A 343 -21.75 -7.27 8.73
N MET A 344 -20.69 -7.87 8.14
CA MET A 344 -19.84 -8.83 8.84
C MET A 344 -19.14 -8.22 10.06
N GLU A 345 -18.58 -7.01 9.93
CA GLU A 345 -17.94 -6.30 11.04
C GLU A 345 -18.96 -5.99 12.16
N ARG A 346 -20.18 -5.58 11.80
CA ARG A 346 -21.24 -5.30 12.79
C ARG A 346 -21.70 -6.55 13.53
N MET A 347 -21.73 -7.71 12.87
CA MET A 347 -22.18 -8.97 13.46
C MET A 347 -21.12 -9.63 14.34
N PHE A 348 -19.90 -9.78 13.84
CA PHE A 348 -18.85 -10.57 14.50
C PHE A 348 -17.81 -9.70 15.22
N GLY A 349 -17.75 -8.41 14.90
CA GLY A 349 -16.66 -7.54 15.32
C GLY A 349 -15.37 -7.79 14.54
N VAL A 350 -14.44 -6.86 14.69
CA VAL A 350 -13.16 -6.84 13.95
C VAL A 350 -12.29 -8.07 14.22
N ILE A 351 -12.09 -8.43 15.48
CA ILE A 351 -11.14 -9.49 15.86
C ILE A 351 -11.64 -10.87 15.46
N MET A 352 -12.94 -11.15 15.67
CA MET A 352 -13.50 -12.44 15.29
C MET A 352 -13.51 -12.59 13.76
N THR A 353 -13.83 -11.52 13.02
CA THR A 353 -13.75 -11.52 11.56
C THR A 353 -12.34 -11.86 11.08
N SER A 354 -11.30 -11.24 11.65
CA SER A 354 -9.91 -11.57 11.30
C SER A 354 -9.53 -13.01 11.66
N ARG A 355 -9.99 -13.55 12.79
CA ARG A 355 -9.75 -14.94 13.20
C ARG A 355 -10.40 -15.94 12.25
N ILE A 356 -11.69 -15.76 11.97
CA ILE A 356 -12.43 -16.61 11.04
C ILE A 356 -11.76 -16.57 9.67
N ALA A 357 -11.40 -15.37 9.19
CA ALA A 357 -10.76 -15.23 7.89
C ALA A 357 -9.38 -15.92 7.82
N GLY A 358 -8.59 -15.83 8.88
CA GLY A 358 -7.29 -16.51 8.95
C GLY A 358 -7.40 -18.02 9.05
N VAL A 359 -8.33 -18.53 9.87
CA VAL A 359 -8.58 -19.98 10.00
C VAL A 359 -9.09 -20.56 8.68
N LEU A 360 -9.99 -19.86 7.97
CA LEU A 360 -10.50 -20.29 6.66
C LEU A 360 -9.43 -20.21 5.55
N SER A 361 -8.43 -19.34 5.69
CA SER A 361 -7.33 -19.24 4.73
C SER A 361 -6.44 -20.50 4.73
N ILE A 362 -6.34 -21.21 5.85
CA ILE A 362 -5.48 -22.40 5.99
C ILE A 362 -5.93 -23.58 5.10
N PRO A 363 -7.18 -24.09 5.19
CA PRO A 363 -7.64 -25.16 4.31
C PRO A 363 -7.68 -24.70 2.85
N LEU A 364 -7.96 -23.42 2.60
CA LEU A 364 -7.94 -22.85 1.26
C LEU A 364 -6.54 -22.94 0.63
N LEU A 365 -5.49 -22.49 1.31
CA LEU A 365 -4.12 -22.58 0.80
C LEU A 365 -3.66 -24.03 0.64
N THR A 366 -4.07 -24.91 1.56
CA THR A 366 -3.80 -26.36 1.47
C THR A 366 -4.42 -26.98 0.22
N SER A 367 -5.49 -26.40 -0.33
CA SER A 367 -6.16 -26.91 -1.53
C SER A 367 -5.41 -26.64 -2.84
N TYR A 368 -4.48 -25.68 -2.89
CA TYR A 368 -3.83 -25.24 -4.14
C TYR A 368 -3.07 -26.36 -4.87
N PRO A 369 -2.23 -27.18 -4.20
CA PRO A 369 -1.57 -28.31 -4.84
C PRO A 369 -2.55 -29.31 -5.47
N TYR A 370 -3.71 -29.51 -4.84
CA TYR A 370 -4.74 -30.41 -5.37
C TYR A 370 -5.49 -29.79 -6.54
N ILE A 371 -5.74 -28.47 -6.51
CA ILE A 371 -6.30 -27.74 -7.64
C ILE A 371 -5.35 -27.85 -8.85
N ALA A 372 -4.03 -27.85 -8.63
CA ALA A 372 -3.01 -27.96 -9.67
C ALA A 372 -3.07 -29.27 -10.48
N LEU A 373 -3.58 -30.34 -9.87
CA LEU A 373 -3.76 -31.64 -10.53
C LEU A 373 -4.87 -31.62 -11.60
N LEU A 374 -5.72 -30.59 -11.58
CA LEU A 374 -6.81 -30.45 -12.53
C LEU A 374 -6.35 -29.88 -13.87
N SER A 375 -7.21 -29.96 -14.87
CA SER A 375 -6.96 -29.42 -16.20
C SER A 375 -8.21 -28.78 -16.81
N GLY A 376 -8.02 -28.00 -17.86
CA GLY A 376 -9.11 -27.36 -18.61
C GLY A 376 -9.97 -26.42 -17.77
N PHE A 377 -11.28 -26.51 -17.96
CA PHE A 377 -12.26 -25.62 -17.34
C PHE A 377 -12.29 -25.72 -15.80
N SER A 378 -12.21 -26.94 -15.26
CA SER A 378 -12.26 -27.17 -13.80
C SER A 378 -11.11 -26.49 -13.07
N LEU A 379 -9.89 -26.54 -13.64
CA LEU A 379 -8.73 -25.82 -13.11
C LEU A 379 -8.97 -24.32 -13.10
N SER A 380 -9.41 -23.76 -14.24
CA SER A 380 -9.65 -22.32 -14.38
C SER A 380 -10.73 -21.83 -13.39
N LEU A 381 -11.84 -22.57 -13.26
CA LEU A 381 -12.91 -22.23 -12.34
C LEU A 381 -12.44 -22.26 -10.88
N LEU A 382 -11.81 -23.35 -10.45
CA LEU A 382 -11.40 -23.52 -9.04
C LEU A 382 -10.27 -22.59 -8.65
N ILE A 383 -9.31 -22.31 -9.54
CA ILE A 383 -8.23 -21.36 -9.22
C ILE A 383 -8.74 -19.92 -9.09
N ASN A 384 -9.70 -19.53 -9.93
CA ASN A 384 -10.35 -18.21 -9.82
C ASN A 384 -11.15 -18.10 -8.53
N LEU A 385 -11.94 -19.12 -8.18
CA LEU A 385 -12.68 -19.16 -6.91
C LEU A 385 -11.76 -19.15 -5.68
N ALA A 386 -10.67 -19.90 -5.73
CA ALA A 386 -9.68 -19.96 -4.66
C ALA A 386 -8.96 -18.62 -4.48
N SER A 387 -8.49 -18.00 -5.58
CA SER A 387 -7.84 -16.69 -5.56
C SER A 387 -8.79 -15.58 -5.10
N LEU A 388 -10.05 -15.61 -5.53
CA LEU A 388 -11.11 -14.71 -5.07
C LEU A 388 -11.31 -14.83 -3.57
N THR A 389 -11.49 -16.06 -3.08
CA THR A 389 -11.73 -16.32 -1.67
C THR A 389 -10.52 -15.89 -0.84
N LYS A 390 -9.30 -16.18 -1.30
CA LYS A 390 -8.08 -15.78 -0.60
C LYS A 390 -7.95 -14.25 -0.49
N ASN A 391 -8.27 -13.51 -1.55
CA ASN A 391 -8.26 -12.05 -1.56
C ASN A 391 -9.29 -11.45 -0.59
N VAL A 392 -10.50 -12.00 -0.55
CA VAL A 392 -11.57 -11.60 0.39
C VAL A 392 -11.14 -11.84 1.84
N LEU A 393 -10.60 -13.00 2.14
CA LEU A 393 -10.12 -13.34 3.49
C LEU A 393 -8.95 -12.43 3.92
N ALA A 394 -7.96 -12.25 3.05
CA ALA A 394 -6.81 -11.38 3.32
C ALA A 394 -7.25 -9.94 3.61
N THR A 395 -8.13 -9.39 2.78
CA THR A 395 -8.61 -8.00 2.95
C THR A 395 -9.42 -7.83 4.23
N SER A 396 -10.24 -8.83 4.59
CA SER A 396 -11.01 -8.80 5.84
C SER A 396 -10.09 -8.68 7.06
N ILE A 397 -8.97 -9.42 7.06
CA ILE A 397 -7.95 -9.34 8.11
C ILE A 397 -7.29 -7.96 8.12
N MET A 398 -6.83 -7.50 6.95
CA MET A 398 -6.10 -6.24 6.82
C MET A 398 -6.94 -5.03 7.21
N THR A 399 -8.19 -4.97 6.75
CA THR A 399 -9.14 -3.89 7.08
C THR A 399 -9.46 -3.91 8.58
N GLY A 400 -9.72 -5.09 9.14
CA GLY A 400 -10.00 -5.23 10.56
C GLY A 400 -8.86 -4.72 11.44
N LEU A 401 -7.63 -5.18 11.19
CA LEU A 401 -6.46 -4.76 11.95
C LEU A 401 -6.16 -3.26 11.79
N PHE A 402 -6.39 -2.70 10.61
CA PHE A 402 -6.27 -1.25 10.40
C PHE A 402 -7.30 -0.45 11.22
N LEU A 403 -8.55 -0.92 11.29
CA LEU A 403 -9.57 -0.31 12.15
C LEU A 403 -9.20 -0.42 13.63
N LEU A 404 -8.65 -1.56 14.05
CA LEU A 404 -8.21 -1.77 15.43
C LEU A 404 -7.09 -0.81 15.84
N GLN A 405 -6.11 -0.57 14.96
CA GLN A 405 -5.04 0.43 15.17
C GLN A 405 -5.61 1.83 15.38
N ASN A 406 -6.58 2.25 14.56
CA ASN A 406 -7.20 3.57 14.68
C ASN A 406 -8.09 3.71 15.93
N ARG A 407 -8.64 2.62 16.46
CA ARG A 407 -9.39 2.59 17.73
C ARG A 407 -8.47 2.64 18.95
N ALA A 408 -7.24 2.16 18.84
CA ALA A 408 -6.26 2.13 19.93
C ALA A 408 -5.61 3.50 20.24
N VAL A 409 -5.89 4.53 19.44
CA VAL A 409 -5.32 5.87 19.60
C VAL A 409 -6.36 6.97 19.44
N ASP A 410 -6.14 8.09 20.12
CA ASP A 410 -6.94 9.30 19.96
C ASP A 410 -6.81 9.88 18.55
N GLN A 411 -7.85 10.61 18.10
CA GLN A 411 -7.93 11.19 16.76
C GLN A 411 -6.66 11.98 16.37
N HIS A 412 -6.12 12.78 17.29
CA HIS A 412 -4.93 13.61 17.06
C HIS A 412 -3.63 12.80 16.83
N GLN A 413 -3.62 11.51 17.19
CA GLN A 413 -2.45 10.62 17.06
C GLN A 413 -2.58 9.62 15.91
N ARG A 414 -3.76 9.49 15.29
CA ARG A 414 -4.03 8.51 14.21
C ARG A 414 -3.08 8.65 13.03
N GLY A 415 -2.72 9.87 12.64
CA GLY A 415 -1.78 10.11 11.55
C GLY A 415 -0.40 9.51 11.82
N ALA A 416 0.16 9.77 13.01
CA ALA A 416 1.45 9.23 13.42
C ALA A 416 1.42 7.70 13.63
N ALA A 417 0.34 7.17 14.21
CA ALA A 417 0.14 5.74 14.37
C ALA A 417 0.06 5.01 13.02
N ASN A 418 -0.71 5.55 12.07
CA ASN A 418 -0.81 5.02 10.70
C ASN A 418 0.52 5.14 9.95
N GLY A 419 1.27 6.23 10.14
CA GLY A 419 2.62 6.38 9.58
C GLY A 419 3.58 5.28 10.08
N LEU A 420 3.61 5.04 11.40
CA LEU A 420 4.39 3.97 12.01
C LEU A 420 3.99 2.59 11.47
N ALA A 421 2.69 2.30 11.43
CA ALA A 421 2.16 1.03 10.93
C ALA A 421 2.56 0.78 9.46
N MET A 422 2.50 1.81 8.61
CA MET A 422 2.85 1.72 7.19
C MET A 422 4.35 1.49 6.97
N THR A 423 5.21 2.11 7.77
CA THR A 423 6.67 1.89 7.73
C THR A 423 7.00 0.45 8.12
N LEU A 424 6.50 -0.03 9.27
CA LEU A 424 6.78 -1.40 9.72
C LEU A 424 6.19 -2.44 8.76
N MET A 425 4.97 -2.21 8.27
CA MET A 425 4.36 -3.03 7.24
C MET A 425 5.22 -3.11 5.98
N SER A 426 5.80 -1.99 5.52
CA SER A 426 6.63 -1.97 4.31
C SER A 426 7.91 -2.77 4.47
N LEU A 427 8.53 -2.73 5.66
CA LEU A 427 9.69 -3.55 5.98
C LEU A 427 9.36 -5.05 5.88
N PHE A 428 8.23 -5.47 6.45
CA PHE A 428 7.78 -6.85 6.36
C PHE A 428 7.42 -7.25 4.92
N LYS A 429 6.72 -6.38 4.18
CA LYS A 429 6.40 -6.61 2.76
C LYS A 429 7.65 -6.67 1.87
N ALA A 430 8.78 -6.11 2.26
CA ALA A 430 10.04 -6.24 1.52
C ALA A 430 10.61 -7.66 1.60
N VAL A 431 10.42 -8.37 2.71
CA VAL A 431 10.91 -9.74 2.90
C VAL A 431 10.06 -10.76 2.11
N GLY A 432 8.75 -10.51 2.00
CA GLY A 432 7.78 -11.44 1.42
C GLY A 432 8.16 -12.01 0.05
N PRO A 433 8.41 -11.17 -0.98
CA PRO A 433 8.72 -11.68 -2.32
C PRO A 433 10.03 -12.45 -2.40
N ALA A 434 11.10 -11.97 -1.76
CA ALA A 434 12.39 -12.64 -1.77
C ALA A 434 12.33 -14.01 -1.06
N ALA A 435 11.67 -14.06 0.11
CA ALA A 435 11.45 -15.31 0.82
C ALA A 435 10.54 -16.26 0.01
N GLY A 436 9.45 -15.76 -0.57
CA GLY A 436 8.51 -16.54 -1.36
C GLY A 436 9.13 -17.14 -2.61
N GLY A 437 9.89 -16.35 -3.37
CA GLY A 437 10.64 -16.81 -4.54
C GLY A 437 11.69 -17.87 -4.19
N ALA A 438 12.40 -17.70 -3.07
CA ALA A 438 13.37 -18.68 -2.59
C ALA A 438 12.71 -19.99 -2.12
N ILE A 439 11.60 -19.91 -1.39
CA ILE A 439 10.81 -21.08 -0.96
C ILE A 439 10.30 -21.84 -2.18
N LEU A 440 9.74 -21.13 -3.18
CA LEU A 440 9.23 -21.74 -4.40
C LEU A 440 10.36 -22.40 -5.21
N SER A 441 11.51 -21.75 -5.36
CA SER A 441 12.68 -22.34 -6.04
C SER A 441 13.18 -23.60 -5.34
N TRP A 442 13.26 -23.56 -4.01
CA TRP A 442 13.64 -24.73 -3.21
C TRP A 442 12.63 -25.88 -3.31
N ALA A 443 11.35 -25.56 -3.30
CA ALA A 443 10.25 -26.51 -3.51
C ALA A 443 10.33 -27.16 -4.90
N GLN A 444 10.59 -26.39 -5.95
CA GLN A 444 10.70 -26.88 -7.32
C GLN A 444 11.82 -27.90 -7.51
N ARG A 445 12.92 -27.78 -6.74
CA ARG A 445 14.03 -28.75 -6.73
C ARG A 445 13.72 -30.05 -5.97
N ARG A 446 12.57 -30.14 -5.28
CA ARG A 446 12.20 -31.23 -4.37
C ARG A 446 10.85 -31.87 -4.74
N GLN A 447 10.61 -32.08 -6.03
CA GLN A 447 9.36 -32.74 -6.49
C GLN A 447 9.20 -34.16 -5.93
N ASP A 448 10.29 -34.92 -5.82
CA ASP A 448 10.25 -36.34 -5.40
C ASP A 448 10.44 -36.54 -3.89
N ALA A 449 10.27 -35.49 -3.07
CA ALA A 449 10.47 -35.61 -1.62
C ALA A 449 9.34 -36.42 -0.95
N SER A 450 9.70 -37.28 0.01
CA SER A 450 8.74 -38.15 0.71
C SER A 450 7.79 -37.42 1.65
N ILE A 451 8.18 -36.25 2.14
CA ILE A 451 7.40 -35.41 3.05
C ILE A 451 7.23 -34.04 2.40
N LEU A 452 5.98 -33.64 2.16
CA LEU A 452 5.59 -32.37 1.53
C LEU A 452 6.34 -32.12 0.21
N PRO A 453 6.12 -32.95 -0.83
CA PRO A 453 6.74 -32.79 -2.14
C PRO A 453 6.35 -31.49 -2.83
N GLY A 454 7.29 -30.93 -3.60
CA GLY A 454 7.02 -29.87 -4.57
C GLY A 454 6.29 -28.66 -3.99
N ASP A 455 5.16 -28.29 -4.58
CA ASP A 455 4.34 -27.16 -4.18
C ASP A 455 3.69 -27.30 -2.79
N GLN A 456 3.53 -28.51 -2.25
CA GLN A 456 2.93 -28.73 -0.93
C GLN A 456 3.71 -28.04 0.19
N ILE A 457 5.06 -28.04 0.13
CA ILE A 457 5.87 -27.36 1.16
C ILE A 457 5.70 -25.84 1.10
N VAL A 458 5.43 -25.28 -0.09
CA VAL A 458 5.23 -23.84 -0.28
C VAL A 458 3.98 -23.39 0.47
N PHE A 459 2.85 -24.05 0.20
CA PHE A 459 1.58 -23.71 0.85
C PHE A 459 1.56 -24.12 2.32
N PHE A 460 2.29 -25.17 2.72
CA PHE A 460 2.50 -25.49 4.13
C PHE A 460 3.23 -24.37 4.88
N ILE A 461 4.32 -23.82 4.33
CA ILE A 461 5.04 -22.72 4.97
C ILE A 461 4.16 -21.46 5.05
N LEU A 462 3.40 -21.14 4.00
CA LEU A 462 2.41 -20.06 4.05
C LEU A 462 1.38 -20.28 5.16
N ASN A 463 0.86 -21.50 5.30
CA ASN A 463 -0.06 -21.88 6.37
C ASN A 463 0.54 -21.75 7.77
N VAL A 464 1.83 -22.08 7.95
CA VAL A 464 2.52 -21.89 9.23
C VAL A 464 2.56 -20.40 9.60
N ILE A 465 2.90 -19.53 8.64
CA ILE A 465 2.92 -18.07 8.85
C ILE A 465 1.52 -17.55 9.15
N GLU A 466 0.50 -18.00 8.41
CA GLU A 466 -0.90 -17.64 8.65
C GLU A 466 -1.37 -18.10 10.04
N ALA A 467 -1.04 -19.33 10.44
CA ALA A 467 -1.38 -19.88 11.76
C ALA A 467 -0.70 -19.09 12.88
N ILE A 468 0.56 -18.68 12.72
CA ILE A 468 1.24 -17.78 13.65
C ILE A 468 0.48 -16.45 13.73
N GLY A 469 0.10 -15.85 12.60
CA GLY A 469 -0.70 -14.64 12.55
C GLY A 469 -2.03 -14.77 13.29
N VAL A 470 -2.75 -15.88 13.10
CA VAL A 470 -3.99 -16.20 13.80
C VAL A 470 -3.75 -16.36 15.31
N LEU A 471 -2.73 -17.10 15.72
CA LEU A 471 -2.38 -17.28 17.15
C LEU A 471 -2.07 -15.94 17.82
N MET A 472 -1.38 -15.03 17.12
CA MET A 472 -1.09 -13.69 17.62
C MET A 472 -2.35 -12.84 17.82
N THR A 473 -3.49 -13.17 17.19
CA THR A 473 -4.76 -12.46 17.45
C THR A 473 -5.39 -12.80 18.81
N PHE A 474 -4.89 -13.81 19.53
CA PHE A 474 -5.39 -14.20 20.84
C PHE A 474 -4.66 -13.47 21.97
N LYS A 475 -5.31 -13.40 23.14
CA LYS A 475 -4.66 -12.93 24.36
C LYS A 475 -3.60 -13.97 24.79
N PRO A 476 -2.46 -13.54 25.37
CA PRO A 476 -2.15 -12.19 25.85
C PRO A 476 -1.55 -11.25 24.79
N PHE A 477 -1.33 -11.70 23.55
CA PHE A 477 -0.60 -10.91 22.55
C PHE A 477 -1.41 -9.71 22.06
N LEU A 478 -2.52 -9.96 21.35
CA LEU A 478 -3.39 -8.89 20.87
C LEU A 478 -4.24 -8.38 22.02
N THR A 479 -3.98 -7.13 22.43
CA THR A 479 -4.75 -6.45 23.47
C THR A 479 -5.60 -5.37 22.83
N THR A 480 -6.87 -5.32 23.22
CA THR A 480 -7.79 -4.26 22.83
C THR A 480 -7.78 -3.18 23.91
N ALA A 481 -7.68 -1.92 23.48
CA ALA A 481 -7.84 -0.77 24.35
C ALA A 481 -9.29 -0.63 24.84
#